data_AF-A0A9D8VIZ2-F1
#
_entry.id   AF-A0A9D8VIZ2-F1
#
_cell.length_a   1.000
_cell.length_b   1.000
_cell.length_c   1.000
_cell.angle_alpha   90.00
_cell.angle_beta   90.00
_cell.angle_gamma   90.00
#
_symmetry.space_group_name_H-M   'P 1'
#
loop_
_entity.id
_entity.type
_entity.pdbx_description
1 polymer ?
#
loop_
_entity_poly.entity_id
_entity_poly.type
_entity_poly.pdbx_seq_one_letter_code
_entity_poly.pdbx_strand_id
1 'polypeptide(L)'
;MKRFLFGGMRPDSAAANSGLLLLRLYFGITIAGAGLDKLPTPEWMVQQVIDVGFPFPVLFAFVASWVEFAGGILIAVGLLTRPAALLVGFSMAVASFGFHGLLPLVDMHIAQGYVWACAALVGTGSGRYGLDAVQATWVSRLAPVAAASLLAFGIYLEASAPDAPVQQEEEVAITRVSVPGSFNGWDLTATPLAEVSPGVWQADVQFEREMPIEFKFAANESWTLNGGELDQSTTGFPLGGTLELSTDGEPGNIRGYIPEAGSYRLRVDLTSLTYSLDRTETLP
;
A
#
# COMPACT_ATOMS: atom_id res chain seq x y z
N MET A 1 -18.59 14.04 -27.78
CA MET A 1 -17.91 12.86 -27.21
C MET A 1 -16.53 12.55 -27.80
N LYS A 2 -16.37 12.31 -29.11
CA LYS A 2 -15.06 11.90 -29.69
C LYS A 2 -13.88 12.85 -29.38
N ARG A 3 -14.11 14.17 -29.46
CA ARG A 3 -13.08 15.19 -29.17
C ARG A 3 -12.67 15.25 -27.70
N PHE A 4 -13.52 14.77 -26.79
CA PHE A 4 -13.25 14.69 -25.37
C PHE A 4 -12.52 13.38 -25.01
N LEU A 5 -12.91 12.24 -25.59
CA LEU A 5 -12.28 10.96 -25.27
C LEU A 5 -10.89 10.79 -25.90
N PHE A 6 -10.67 11.39 -27.08
CA PHE A 6 -9.45 11.20 -27.89
C PHE A 6 -8.68 12.52 -28.13
N GLY A 7 -8.90 13.53 -27.29
CA GLY A 7 -8.26 14.84 -27.45
C GLY A 7 -7.84 15.44 -26.12
N GLY A 8 -6.63 16.00 -26.05
CA GLY A 8 -6.14 16.76 -24.91
C GLY A 8 -6.17 18.27 -25.15
N MET A 9 -6.02 19.03 -24.07
CA MET A 9 -5.55 20.41 -24.14
C MET A 9 -4.24 20.40 -24.95
N ARG A 10 -4.13 21.29 -25.93
CA ARG A 10 -2.89 21.50 -26.69
C ARG A 10 -2.36 22.86 -26.31
N PRO A 11 -1.60 22.99 -25.20
CA PRO A 11 -0.95 24.25 -24.90
C PRO A 11 -0.05 24.63 -26.08
N ASP A 12 0.00 25.91 -26.43
CA ASP A 12 0.94 26.38 -27.46
C ASP A 12 2.40 26.31 -26.94
N SER A 13 2.58 26.36 -25.61
CA SER A 13 3.88 26.29 -24.96
C SER A 13 4.52 24.91 -25.05
N ALA A 14 5.77 24.88 -25.53
CA ALA A 14 6.56 23.67 -25.55
C ALA A 14 6.88 23.12 -24.15
N ALA A 15 7.07 24.00 -23.17
CA ALA A 15 7.33 23.62 -21.79
C ALA A 15 6.12 22.89 -21.18
N ALA A 16 4.91 23.41 -21.36
CA ALA A 16 3.70 22.78 -20.84
C ALA A 16 3.46 21.37 -21.43
N ASN A 17 3.70 21.20 -22.74
CA ASN A 17 3.59 19.89 -23.37
C ASN A 17 4.69 18.92 -22.91
N SER A 18 5.89 19.43 -22.66
CA SER A 18 7.00 18.62 -22.13
C SER A 18 6.71 18.18 -20.70
N GLY A 19 6.14 19.07 -19.88
CA GLY A 19 5.67 18.72 -18.53
C GLY A 19 4.62 17.62 -18.53
N LEU A 20 3.62 17.71 -19.40
CA LEU A 20 2.61 16.65 -19.56
C LEU A 20 3.21 15.32 -20.06
N LEU A 21 4.21 15.37 -20.94
CA LEU A 21 4.93 14.17 -21.39
C LEU A 21 5.70 13.52 -20.24
N LEU A 22 6.48 14.29 -19.49
CA LEU A 22 7.25 13.80 -18.35
C LEU A 22 6.34 13.23 -17.26
N LEU A 23 5.24 13.92 -16.94
CA LEU A 23 4.23 13.43 -16.01
C LEU A 23 3.69 12.08 -16.47
N ARG A 24 3.28 11.96 -17.74
CA ARG A 24 2.77 10.70 -18.30
C ARG A 24 3.79 9.58 -18.27
N LEU A 25 5.03 9.85 -18.68
CA LEU A 25 6.09 8.83 -18.72
C LEU A 25 6.41 8.33 -17.31
N TYR A 26 6.69 9.22 -16.37
CA TYR A 26 6.99 8.83 -15.00
C TYR A 26 5.82 8.07 -14.39
N PHE A 27 4.64 8.70 -14.34
CA PHE A 27 3.47 8.13 -13.69
C PHE A 27 3.00 6.83 -14.37
N GLY A 28 2.90 6.84 -15.70
CA GLY A 28 2.43 5.71 -16.47
C GLY A 28 3.38 4.51 -16.40
N ILE A 29 4.70 4.72 -16.42
CA ILE A 29 5.68 3.64 -16.26
C ILE A 29 5.63 3.08 -14.85
N THR A 30 5.54 3.93 -13.82
CA THR A 30 5.48 3.47 -12.42
C THR A 30 4.24 2.62 -12.16
N ILE A 31 3.05 3.07 -12.58
CA ILE A 31 1.81 2.30 -12.43
C ILE A 31 1.83 1.03 -13.29
N ALA A 32 2.39 1.10 -14.50
CA ALA A 32 2.53 -0.10 -15.32
C ALA A 32 3.45 -1.14 -14.67
N GLY A 33 4.55 -0.71 -14.04
CA GLY A 33 5.44 -1.59 -13.28
C GLY A 33 4.69 -2.26 -12.13
N ALA A 34 3.96 -1.49 -11.33
CA ALA A 34 3.16 -2.02 -10.22
C ALA A 34 2.10 -3.03 -10.70
N GLY A 35 1.45 -2.76 -11.84
CA GLY A 35 0.51 -3.70 -12.45
C GLY A 35 1.20 -4.96 -13.00
N LEU A 36 2.41 -4.85 -13.55
CA LEU A 36 3.18 -5.99 -14.04
C LEU A 36 3.54 -6.96 -12.91
N ASP A 37 3.92 -6.42 -11.74
CA ASP A 37 4.23 -7.22 -10.55
C ASP A 37 2.99 -7.97 -10.00
N LYS A 38 1.78 -7.54 -10.42
CA LYS A 38 0.48 -8.15 -10.11
C LYS A 38 -0.03 -9.10 -11.20
N LEU A 39 0.78 -9.43 -12.22
CA LEU A 39 0.38 -10.34 -13.30
C LEU A 39 1.23 -11.63 -13.30
N PRO A 40 0.60 -12.83 -13.22
CA PRO A 40 -0.84 -13.07 -13.07
C PRO A 40 -1.36 -12.63 -11.69
N THR A 41 -2.67 -12.31 -11.61
CA THR A 41 -3.29 -11.78 -10.40
C THR A 41 -3.04 -12.69 -9.20
N PRO A 42 -2.32 -12.22 -8.18
CA PRO A 42 -1.94 -13.03 -7.03
C PRO A 42 -3.10 -13.16 -6.03
N GLU A 43 -3.07 -14.21 -5.21
CA GLU A 43 -4.13 -14.51 -4.23
C GLU A 43 -4.31 -13.40 -3.19
N TRP A 44 -3.24 -12.77 -2.72
CA TRP A 44 -3.32 -11.64 -1.78
C TRP A 44 -4.09 -10.46 -2.36
N MET A 45 -4.05 -10.26 -3.68
CA MET A 45 -4.80 -9.17 -4.31
C MET A 45 -6.29 -9.47 -4.36
N VAL A 46 -6.67 -10.75 -4.54
CA VAL A 46 -8.05 -11.20 -4.40
C VAL A 46 -8.52 -10.99 -2.95
N GLN A 47 -7.67 -11.33 -1.98
CA GLN A 47 -7.98 -11.15 -0.56
C GLN A 47 -8.22 -9.68 -0.19
N GLN A 48 -7.38 -8.76 -0.67
CA GLN A 48 -7.62 -7.32 -0.48
C GLN A 48 -8.99 -6.86 -0.97
N VAL A 49 -9.49 -7.43 -2.07
CA VAL A 49 -10.83 -7.10 -2.61
C VAL A 49 -11.94 -7.69 -1.72
N ILE A 50 -11.72 -8.87 -1.14
CA ILE A 50 -12.59 -9.49 -0.14
C ILE A 50 -12.66 -8.63 1.13
N ASP A 51 -11.52 -8.17 1.64
CA ASP A 51 -11.42 -7.41 2.88
C ASP A 51 -12.12 -6.05 2.79
N VAL A 52 -12.06 -5.41 1.61
CA VAL A 52 -12.83 -4.19 1.30
C VAL A 52 -14.34 -4.47 1.18
N GLY A 53 -14.75 -5.73 1.09
CA GLY A 53 -16.15 -6.14 0.95
C GLY A 53 -16.71 -5.93 -0.46
N PHE A 54 -15.84 -5.90 -1.47
CA PHE A 54 -16.23 -5.62 -2.85
C PHE A 54 -16.74 -6.91 -3.54
N PRO A 55 -17.85 -6.86 -4.31
CA PRO A 55 -18.41 -8.06 -4.93
C PRO A 55 -17.49 -8.61 -6.03
N PHE A 56 -17.57 -9.92 -6.31
CA PHE A 56 -16.79 -10.61 -7.35
C PHE A 56 -15.27 -10.41 -7.22
N PRO A 57 -14.65 -10.90 -6.12
CA PRO A 57 -13.30 -10.52 -5.74
C PRO A 57 -12.23 -10.93 -6.75
N VAL A 58 -12.38 -12.09 -7.41
CA VAL A 58 -11.42 -12.56 -8.42
C VAL A 58 -11.50 -11.69 -9.67
N LEU A 59 -12.72 -11.38 -10.13
CA LEU A 59 -12.94 -10.49 -11.27
C LEU A 59 -12.33 -9.10 -11.01
N PHE A 60 -12.61 -8.48 -9.86
CA PHE A 60 -12.14 -7.11 -9.61
C PHE A 60 -10.67 -7.02 -9.28
N ALA A 61 -10.07 -8.01 -8.62
CA ALA A 61 -8.61 -8.09 -8.48
C ALA A 61 -7.94 -8.21 -9.85
N PHE A 62 -8.50 -9.04 -10.73
CA PHE A 62 -8.03 -9.20 -12.11
C PHE A 62 -8.14 -7.90 -12.91
N VAL A 63 -9.31 -7.24 -12.88
CA VAL A 63 -9.52 -5.97 -13.57
C VAL A 63 -8.58 -4.90 -13.03
N ALA A 64 -8.39 -4.79 -11.71
CA ALA A 64 -7.48 -3.83 -11.10
C ALA A 64 -6.02 -4.06 -11.56
N SER A 65 -5.55 -5.31 -11.56
CA SER A 65 -4.20 -5.69 -12.05
C SER A 65 -3.98 -5.21 -13.50
N TRP A 66 -4.95 -5.47 -14.39
CA TRP A 66 -4.87 -5.06 -15.79
C TRP A 66 -5.07 -3.57 -16.01
N VAL A 67 -5.91 -2.91 -15.22
CA VAL A 67 -6.09 -1.46 -15.27
C VAL A 67 -4.79 -0.75 -14.89
N GLU A 68 -4.08 -1.22 -13.87
CA GLU A 68 -2.76 -0.69 -13.53
C GLU A 68 -1.75 -0.96 -14.66
N PHE A 69 -1.61 -2.21 -15.10
CA PHE A 69 -0.62 -2.56 -16.12
C PHE A 69 -0.89 -1.89 -17.47
N ALA A 70 -2.03 -2.19 -18.10
CA ALA A 70 -2.36 -1.69 -19.42
C ALA A 70 -2.74 -0.20 -19.38
N GLY A 71 -3.44 0.25 -18.33
CA GLY A 71 -3.77 1.67 -18.16
C GLY A 71 -2.54 2.54 -17.96
N GLY A 72 -1.55 2.07 -17.18
CA GLY A 72 -0.25 2.73 -17.04
C GLY A 72 0.48 2.90 -18.38
N ILE A 73 0.56 1.84 -19.19
CA ILE A 73 1.15 1.89 -20.53
C ILE A 73 0.40 2.89 -21.42
N LEU A 74 -0.94 2.83 -21.44
CA LEU A 74 -1.79 3.74 -22.21
C LEU A 74 -1.55 5.21 -21.83
N ILE A 75 -1.43 5.50 -20.54
CA ILE A 75 -1.10 6.84 -20.03
C ILE A 75 0.30 7.26 -20.48
N ALA A 76 1.31 6.40 -20.33
CA ALA A 76 2.69 6.70 -20.67
C ALA A 76 2.83 7.11 -22.14
N VAL A 77 2.27 6.31 -23.06
CA VAL A 77 2.30 6.61 -24.50
C VAL A 77 1.31 7.73 -24.89
N GLY A 78 0.35 8.04 -24.01
CA GLY A 78 -0.66 9.07 -24.23
C GLY A 78 -1.73 8.66 -25.23
N LEU A 79 -2.14 7.39 -25.19
CA LEU A 79 -3.22 6.81 -25.99
C LEU A 79 -4.39 6.52 -25.06
N LEU A 80 -5.61 6.92 -25.43
CA LEU A 80 -6.80 6.79 -24.58
C LEU A 80 -6.56 7.37 -23.18
N THR A 81 -5.81 8.47 -23.11
CA THR A 81 -5.23 8.97 -21.84
C THR A 81 -6.31 9.29 -20.81
N ARG A 82 -7.42 9.89 -21.24
CA ARG A 82 -8.53 10.23 -20.34
C ARG A 82 -9.25 9.01 -19.76
N PRO A 83 -9.76 8.08 -20.57
CA PRO A 83 -10.38 6.87 -20.01
C PRO A 83 -9.37 6.02 -19.23
N ALA A 84 -8.11 5.92 -19.66
CA ALA A 84 -7.08 5.21 -18.91
C ALA A 84 -6.82 5.86 -17.53
N ALA A 85 -6.63 7.18 -17.49
CA ALA A 85 -6.45 7.93 -16.24
C ALA A 85 -7.70 7.90 -15.34
N LEU A 86 -8.90 7.85 -15.90
CA LEU A 86 -10.13 7.66 -15.12
C LEU A 86 -10.16 6.29 -14.44
N LEU A 87 -9.85 5.22 -15.17
CA LEU A 87 -9.84 3.85 -14.63
C LEU A 87 -8.73 3.65 -13.61
N VAL A 88 -7.50 4.07 -13.92
CA VAL A 88 -6.37 4.04 -12.99
C VAL A 88 -6.66 4.89 -11.76
N GLY A 89 -7.18 6.10 -11.95
CA GLY A 89 -7.56 6.98 -10.84
C GLY A 89 -8.64 6.38 -9.94
N PHE A 90 -9.63 5.69 -10.52
CA PHE A 90 -10.64 4.97 -9.76
C PHE A 90 -10.04 3.81 -8.96
N SER A 91 -9.15 3.01 -9.56
CA SER A 91 -8.44 1.93 -8.86
C SER A 91 -7.62 2.45 -7.68
N MET A 92 -6.86 3.54 -7.88
CA MET A 92 -6.09 4.18 -6.81
C MET A 92 -6.99 4.81 -5.73
N ALA A 93 -8.16 5.32 -6.10
CA ALA A 93 -9.14 5.85 -5.15
C ALA A 93 -9.72 4.72 -4.28
N VAL A 94 -10.11 3.58 -4.86
CA VAL A 94 -10.59 2.43 -4.09
C VAL A 94 -9.51 1.95 -3.12
N ALA A 95 -8.26 1.81 -3.57
CA ALA A 95 -7.14 1.44 -2.69
C ALA A 95 -6.91 2.49 -1.59
N SER A 96 -6.94 3.77 -1.93
CA SER A 96 -6.70 4.87 -0.97
C SER A 96 -7.80 5.00 0.08
N PHE A 97 -9.07 4.94 -0.32
CA PHE A 97 -10.20 5.11 0.58
C PHE A 97 -10.59 3.83 1.32
N GLY A 98 -10.28 2.67 0.74
CA GLY A 98 -10.48 1.37 1.36
C GLY A 98 -9.51 1.10 2.52
N PHE A 99 -8.25 1.57 2.41
CA PHE A 99 -7.19 1.21 3.36
C PHE A 99 -6.54 2.39 4.10
N HIS A 100 -6.64 3.64 3.61
CA HIS A 100 -5.87 4.77 4.14
C HIS A 100 -6.70 6.03 4.50
N GLY A 101 -8.04 5.95 4.53
CA GLY A 101 -8.91 7.05 4.97
C GLY A 101 -9.09 8.22 3.98
N LEU A 102 -9.84 9.25 4.40
CA LEU A 102 -10.25 10.39 3.55
C LEU A 102 -9.19 11.51 3.50
N LEU A 103 -8.54 11.66 2.33
CA LEU A 103 -7.84 12.85 1.81
C LEU A 103 -7.12 13.76 2.83
N PRO A 104 -5.94 13.37 3.33
CA PRO A 104 -4.99 14.34 3.85
C PRO A 104 -4.58 15.29 2.71
N LEU A 105 -4.49 16.60 2.94
CA LEU A 105 -3.82 17.53 2.00
C LEU A 105 -2.30 17.58 2.23
N VAL A 106 -1.86 17.05 3.37
CA VAL A 106 -0.48 17.00 3.88
C VAL A 106 -0.31 15.58 4.44
N ASP A 107 0.86 14.96 4.24
CA ASP A 107 1.16 13.57 4.65
C ASP A 107 0.37 12.48 3.89
N MET A 108 0.15 12.72 2.58
CA MET A 108 -0.56 11.79 1.71
C MET A 108 0.22 10.50 1.44
N HIS A 109 -0.46 9.36 1.50
CA HIS A 109 0.07 8.10 0.99
C HIS A 109 0.29 8.20 -0.53
N ILE A 110 1.27 7.46 -1.08
CA ILE A 110 1.64 7.57 -2.50
C ILE A 110 0.45 7.29 -3.44
N ALA A 111 -0.44 6.36 -3.06
CA ALA A 111 -1.67 6.05 -3.80
C ALA A 111 -2.62 7.25 -3.90
N GLN A 112 -2.74 8.04 -2.83
CA GLN A 112 -3.57 9.25 -2.82
C GLN A 112 -2.98 10.34 -3.73
N GLY A 113 -1.64 10.43 -3.80
CA GLY A 113 -0.95 11.32 -4.74
C GLY A 113 -1.23 10.95 -6.22
N TYR A 114 -1.33 9.66 -6.51
CA TYR A 114 -1.67 9.16 -7.84
C TYR A 114 -3.10 9.47 -8.29
N VAL A 115 -4.05 9.58 -7.36
CA VAL A 115 -5.41 10.07 -7.67
C VAL A 115 -5.35 11.48 -8.27
N TRP A 116 -4.53 12.37 -7.72
CA TRP A 116 -4.39 13.74 -8.24
C TRP A 116 -3.65 13.81 -9.58
N ALA A 117 -2.63 12.97 -9.78
CA ALA A 117 -1.98 12.84 -11.09
C ALA A 117 -2.97 12.38 -12.16
N CYS A 118 -3.80 11.38 -11.85
CA CYS A 118 -4.90 10.95 -12.71
C CYS A 118 -5.90 12.07 -12.96
N ALA A 119 -6.38 12.78 -11.93
CA ALA A 119 -7.32 13.89 -12.08
C ALA A 119 -6.78 14.98 -13.03
N ALA A 120 -5.49 15.32 -12.91
CA ALA A 120 -4.84 16.26 -13.81
C ALA A 120 -4.83 15.75 -15.26
N LEU A 121 -4.52 14.47 -15.49
CA LEU A 121 -4.52 13.85 -16.83
C LEU A 121 -5.92 13.67 -17.41
N VAL A 122 -6.95 13.48 -16.59
CA VAL A 122 -8.36 13.48 -17.02
C VAL A 122 -8.75 14.88 -17.52
N GLY A 123 -8.38 15.93 -16.79
CA GLY A 123 -8.65 17.31 -17.20
C GLY A 123 -7.87 17.71 -18.45
N THR A 124 -6.55 17.48 -18.46
CA THR A 124 -5.63 17.97 -19.49
C THR A 124 -5.52 17.04 -20.70
N GLY A 125 -5.70 15.74 -20.55
CA GLY A 125 -5.45 14.75 -21.60
C GLY A 125 -3.95 14.55 -21.89
N SER A 126 -3.63 14.05 -23.10
CA SER A 126 -2.28 13.61 -23.44
C SER A 126 -1.28 14.71 -23.84
N GLY A 127 -1.77 15.93 -24.11
CA GLY A 127 -0.97 16.99 -24.74
C GLY A 127 -0.59 16.69 -26.19
N ARG A 128 0.28 17.52 -26.78
CA ARG A 128 0.68 17.38 -28.20
C ARG A 128 1.57 16.18 -28.48
N TYR A 129 2.27 15.69 -27.46
CA TYR A 129 3.24 14.60 -27.57
C TYR A 129 2.66 13.22 -27.26
N GLY A 130 1.36 13.12 -26.98
CA GLY A 130 0.68 11.84 -26.80
C GLY A 130 0.12 11.31 -28.11
N LEU A 131 -0.04 9.99 -28.21
CA LEU A 131 -0.63 9.35 -29.39
C LEU A 131 -2.09 9.79 -29.64
N ASP A 132 -2.85 10.25 -28.65
CA ASP A 132 -4.17 10.85 -28.85
C ASP A 132 -4.13 12.11 -29.75
N ALA A 133 -2.99 12.79 -29.82
CA ALA A 133 -2.85 13.95 -30.72
C ALA A 133 -2.85 13.54 -32.20
N VAL A 134 -2.37 12.34 -32.50
CA VAL A 134 -2.34 11.72 -33.82
C VAL A 134 -3.55 10.79 -33.88
N GLN A 135 -4.71 11.28 -34.34
CA GLN A 135 -6.00 10.54 -34.35
C GLN A 135 -5.87 9.06 -34.78
N ALA A 136 -5.55 8.18 -33.84
CA ALA A 136 -5.27 6.77 -34.07
C ALA A 136 -6.59 6.02 -34.16
N THR A 137 -7.30 6.29 -35.25
CA THR A 137 -8.66 5.81 -35.51
C THR A 137 -8.76 4.29 -35.55
N TRP A 138 -7.69 3.55 -35.84
CA TRP A 138 -7.69 2.09 -35.83
C TRP A 138 -7.56 1.51 -34.41
N VAL A 139 -6.71 2.08 -33.54
CA VAL A 139 -6.53 1.61 -32.16
C VAL A 139 -7.81 1.82 -31.33
N SER A 140 -8.50 2.94 -31.56
CA SER A 140 -9.80 3.21 -30.93
C SER A 140 -10.90 2.19 -31.26
N ARG A 141 -10.76 1.44 -32.36
CA ARG A 141 -11.72 0.39 -32.76
C ARG A 141 -11.43 -0.95 -32.10
N LEU A 142 -10.16 -1.23 -31.83
CA LEU A 142 -9.74 -2.49 -31.19
C LEU A 142 -9.83 -2.44 -29.67
N ALA A 143 -9.64 -1.26 -29.07
CA ALA A 143 -9.72 -1.05 -27.63
C ALA A 143 -10.99 -1.64 -26.95
N PRO A 144 -12.23 -1.41 -27.44
CA PRO A 144 -13.41 -2.00 -26.82
C PRO A 144 -13.44 -3.53 -26.94
N VAL A 145 -12.90 -4.09 -28.03
CA VAL A 145 -12.82 -5.55 -28.21
C VAL A 145 -11.83 -6.14 -27.20
N ALA A 146 -10.64 -5.56 -27.08
CA ALA A 146 -9.65 -5.99 -26.10
C ALA A 146 -10.16 -5.87 -24.66
N ALA A 147 -10.83 -4.76 -24.32
CA ALA A 147 -11.44 -4.56 -23.01
C ALA A 147 -12.55 -5.58 -22.73
N ALA A 148 -13.43 -5.84 -23.71
CA ALA A 148 -14.48 -6.85 -23.59
C ALA A 148 -13.92 -8.27 -23.46
N SER A 149 -12.84 -8.59 -24.18
CA SER A 149 -12.16 -9.88 -24.07
C SER A 149 -11.51 -10.07 -22.70
N LEU A 150 -10.82 -9.06 -22.17
CA LEU A 150 -10.26 -9.10 -20.82
C LEU A 150 -11.36 -9.24 -19.77
N LEU A 151 -12.45 -8.49 -19.91
CA LEU A 151 -13.57 -8.57 -18.99
C LEU A 151 -14.25 -9.95 -19.04
N ALA A 152 -14.48 -10.51 -20.23
CA ALA A 152 -15.04 -11.85 -20.39
C ALA A 152 -14.12 -12.92 -19.77
N PHE A 153 -12.80 -12.76 -19.92
CA PHE A 153 -11.83 -13.65 -19.28
C PHE A 153 -11.86 -13.52 -17.75
N GLY A 154 -11.93 -12.30 -17.21
CA GLY A 154 -12.09 -12.08 -15.76
C GLY A 154 -13.38 -12.69 -15.22
N ILE A 155 -14.50 -12.59 -15.95
CA ILE A 155 -15.77 -13.22 -15.57
C ILE A 155 -15.64 -14.74 -15.60
N TYR A 156 -14.93 -15.29 -16.59
CA TYR A 156 -14.63 -16.72 -16.64
C TYR A 156 -13.78 -17.16 -15.45
N LEU A 157 -12.77 -16.37 -15.05
CA LEU A 157 -11.95 -16.64 -13.87
C LEU A 157 -12.80 -16.64 -12.60
N GLU A 158 -13.66 -15.65 -12.40
CA GLU A 158 -14.59 -15.60 -11.26
C GLU A 158 -15.54 -16.79 -11.25
N ALA A 159 -16.14 -17.13 -12.39
CA ALA A 159 -17.08 -18.27 -12.49
C ALA A 159 -16.41 -19.63 -12.34
N SER A 160 -15.10 -19.71 -12.61
CA SER A 160 -14.29 -20.93 -12.46
C SER A 160 -13.54 -20.96 -11.14
N ALA A 161 -13.59 -19.87 -10.36
CA ALA A 161 -12.97 -19.82 -9.06
C ALA A 161 -13.70 -20.83 -8.16
N PRO A 162 -12.97 -21.64 -7.39
CA PRO A 162 -13.61 -22.40 -6.31
C PRO A 162 -14.38 -21.41 -5.43
N ASP A 163 -15.56 -21.80 -4.93
CA ASP A 163 -16.31 -21.00 -3.93
C ASP A 163 -15.31 -20.45 -2.93
N ALA A 164 -15.30 -19.12 -2.77
CA ALA A 164 -14.23 -18.35 -2.14
C ALA A 164 -13.59 -19.20 -1.04
N PRO A 165 -12.30 -19.59 -1.17
CA PRO A 165 -11.68 -20.35 -0.12
C PRO A 165 -11.89 -19.52 1.14
N VAL A 166 -12.64 -20.09 2.09
CA VAL A 166 -12.52 -19.67 3.48
C VAL A 166 -11.05 -19.90 3.74
N GLN A 167 -10.25 -18.85 3.63
CA GLN A 167 -8.87 -18.93 4.02
C GLN A 167 -8.94 -19.36 5.48
N GLN A 168 -8.56 -20.61 5.71
CA GLN A 168 -7.93 -20.92 6.98
C GLN A 168 -6.79 -19.94 7.00
N GLU A 169 -6.93 -18.88 7.81
CA GLU A 169 -5.78 -18.10 8.24
C GLU A 169 -4.71 -19.15 8.53
N GLU A 170 -3.68 -19.21 7.68
CA GLU A 170 -2.53 -20.03 8.00
C GLU A 170 -1.94 -19.30 9.20
N GLU A 171 -2.43 -19.67 10.38
CA GLU A 171 -2.08 -19.05 11.65
C GLU A 171 -0.58 -19.24 11.74
N VAL A 172 0.16 -18.16 11.43
CA VAL A 172 1.61 -18.19 11.45
C VAL A 172 1.96 -18.43 12.91
N ALA A 173 2.27 -19.68 13.24
CA ALA A 173 2.54 -20.07 14.61
C ALA A 173 3.69 -19.22 15.15
N ILE A 174 3.40 -18.39 16.15
CA ILE A 174 4.38 -17.49 16.74
C ILE A 174 5.19 -18.31 17.74
N THR A 175 6.42 -18.65 17.34
CA THR A 175 7.34 -19.41 18.20
C THR A 175 8.37 -18.51 18.87
N ARG A 176 8.60 -17.32 18.31
CA ARG A 176 9.54 -16.31 18.81
C ARG A 176 8.99 -14.92 18.53
N VAL A 177 9.22 -14.02 19.47
CA VAL A 177 9.00 -12.57 19.31
C VAL A 177 10.28 -11.85 19.66
N SER A 178 10.69 -10.90 18.82
CA SER A 178 11.85 -10.03 19.03
C SER A 178 11.45 -8.57 18.86
N VAL A 179 12.30 -7.67 19.34
CA VAL A 179 12.12 -6.22 19.13
C VAL A 179 13.35 -5.64 18.41
N PRO A 180 13.30 -5.59 17.06
CA PRO A 180 14.28 -4.85 16.27
C PRO A 180 13.97 -3.35 16.35
N GLY A 181 15.00 -2.53 16.46
CA GLY A 181 14.87 -1.09 16.53
C GLY A 181 16.18 -0.31 16.39
N SER A 182 16.08 1.01 16.49
CA SER A 182 17.22 1.92 16.33
C SER A 182 18.33 1.71 17.37
N PHE A 183 18.01 1.12 18.52
CA PHE A 183 18.96 0.85 19.61
C PHE A 183 19.70 -0.48 19.47
N ASN A 184 19.33 -1.35 18.52
CA ASN A 184 20.01 -2.61 18.25
C ASN A 184 20.25 -2.86 16.74
N GLY A 185 20.22 -1.81 15.93
CA GLY A 185 20.54 -1.89 14.51
C GLY A 185 19.49 -2.62 13.66
N TRP A 186 18.23 -2.69 14.12
CA TRP A 186 17.15 -3.42 13.46
C TRP A 186 17.43 -4.92 13.28
N ASP A 187 18.22 -5.51 14.18
CA ASP A 187 18.54 -6.93 14.18
C ASP A 187 17.34 -7.77 14.66
N LEU A 188 16.85 -8.67 13.80
CA LEU A 188 15.73 -9.59 14.05
C LEU A 188 15.99 -10.63 15.14
N THR A 189 17.24 -10.77 15.57
CA THR A 189 17.66 -11.70 16.63
C THR A 189 17.96 -10.99 17.94
N ALA A 190 18.05 -9.66 17.92
CA ALA A 190 18.30 -8.85 19.11
C ALA A 190 17.02 -8.62 19.91
N THR A 191 17.16 -8.46 21.23
CA THR A 191 16.04 -8.25 22.16
C THR A 191 14.95 -9.33 22.03
N PRO A 192 15.27 -10.62 22.24
CA PRO A 192 14.25 -11.66 22.24
C PRO A 192 13.32 -11.50 23.45
N LEU A 193 12.02 -11.61 23.23
CA LEU A 193 11.01 -11.58 24.29
C LEU A 193 10.74 -13.01 24.80
N ALA A 194 10.45 -13.11 26.09
CA ALA A 194 9.96 -14.33 26.71
C ALA A 194 8.45 -14.29 26.82
N GLU A 195 7.78 -15.38 26.46
CA GLU A 195 6.34 -15.55 26.70
C GLU A 195 6.09 -15.76 28.20
N VAL A 196 5.27 -14.91 28.80
CA VAL A 196 4.98 -14.92 30.25
C VAL A 196 3.57 -15.35 30.60
N SER A 197 2.67 -15.24 29.64
CA SER A 197 1.37 -15.89 29.61
C SER A 197 1.00 -16.10 28.15
N PRO A 198 0.04 -16.99 27.81
CA PRO A 198 -0.34 -17.24 26.43
C PRO A 198 -0.58 -15.95 25.65
N GLY A 199 0.20 -15.72 24.59
CA GLY A 199 0.09 -14.52 23.74
C GLY A 199 0.68 -13.23 24.31
N VAL A 200 1.28 -13.26 25.50
CA VAL A 200 1.93 -12.10 26.15
C VAL A 200 3.42 -12.33 26.25
N TRP A 201 4.18 -11.47 25.59
CA TRP A 201 5.63 -11.55 25.47
C TRP A 201 6.26 -10.32 26.12
N GLN A 202 7.37 -10.50 26.84
CA GLN A 202 8.09 -9.38 27.46
C GLN A 202 9.61 -9.56 27.49
N ALA A 203 10.32 -8.44 27.52
CA ALA A 203 11.75 -8.37 27.77
C ALA A 203 12.10 -7.06 28.49
N ASP A 204 13.11 -7.11 29.35
CA ASP A 204 13.69 -5.93 29.96
C ASP A 204 14.91 -5.49 29.14
N VAL A 205 14.95 -4.22 28.75
CA VAL A 205 16.02 -3.62 27.94
C VAL A 205 16.67 -2.52 28.75
N GLN A 206 18.01 -2.59 28.82
CA GLN A 206 18.81 -1.56 29.46
C GLN A 206 19.15 -0.46 28.45
N PHE A 207 18.81 0.79 28.80
CA PHE A 207 19.25 1.97 28.08
C PHE A 207 20.30 2.73 28.91
N GLU A 208 21.37 3.18 28.26
CA GLU A 208 22.51 3.84 28.92
C GLU A 208 22.35 5.36 29.04
N ARG A 209 21.39 5.95 28.33
CA ARG A 209 21.13 7.39 28.30
C ARG A 209 19.74 7.68 27.73
N GLU A 210 19.32 8.94 27.87
CA GLU A 210 18.17 9.45 27.12
C GLU A 210 18.43 9.41 25.61
N MET A 211 17.42 8.99 24.84
CA MET A 211 17.51 8.93 23.38
C MET A 211 16.14 8.72 22.74
N PRO A 212 15.91 9.25 21.51
CA PRO A 212 14.81 8.79 20.69
C PRO A 212 15.05 7.34 20.28
N ILE A 213 13.97 6.56 20.27
CA ILE A 213 13.96 5.17 19.83
C ILE A 213 12.88 4.97 18.78
N GLU A 214 13.16 4.07 17.84
CA GLU A 214 12.16 3.52 16.94
C GLU A 214 12.27 2.00 17.00
N PHE A 215 11.15 1.29 17.00
CA PHE A 215 11.16 -0.17 17.03
C PHE A 215 9.88 -0.78 16.45
N LYS A 216 9.95 -2.08 16.20
CA LYS A 216 8.83 -2.95 15.82
C LYS A 216 8.88 -4.24 16.62
N PHE A 217 7.81 -5.01 16.57
CA PHE A 217 7.81 -6.41 16.97
C PHE A 217 7.94 -7.28 15.72
N ALA A 218 8.78 -8.30 15.76
CA ALA A 218 8.92 -9.25 14.65
C ALA A 218 8.77 -10.68 15.16
N ALA A 219 7.94 -11.46 14.49
CA ALA A 219 7.74 -12.87 14.79
C ALA A 219 8.68 -13.74 13.97
N ASN A 220 9.15 -14.84 14.57
CA ASN A 220 9.90 -15.90 13.90
C ASN A 220 11.13 -15.41 13.09
N GLU A 221 11.81 -14.36 13.60
CA GLU A 221 13.03 -13.80 12.99
C GLU A 221 12.83 -13.39 11.51
N SER A 222 11.62 -12.96 11.16
CA SER A 222 11.24 -12.52 9.82
C SER A 222 10.41 -11.24 9.87
N TRP A 223 10.51 -10.43 8.82
CA TRP A 223 9.61 -9.31 8.61
C TRP A 223 8.24 -9.71 8.05
N THR A 224 8.02 -11.00 7.75
CA THR A 224 6.72 -11.48 7.25
C THR A 224 5.62 -11.15 8.24
N LEU A 225 5.66 -11.71 9.47
CA LEU A 225 4.72 -11.33 10.53
C LEU A 225 5.39 -10.33 11.47
N ASN A 226 4.97 -9.08 11.39
CA ASN A 226 5.53 -8.00 12.19
C ASN A 226 4.43 -7.06 12.72
N GLY A 227 4.76 -6.30 13.76
CA GLY A 227 3.83 -5.44 14.49
C GLY A 227 4.41 -4.05 14.76
N GLY A 228 3.57 -3.03 14.62
CA GLY A 228 3.94 -1.63 14.81
C GLY A 228 2.72 -0.75 15.10
N GLU A 229 2.83 0.55 14.85
CA GLU A 229 1.72 1.52 14.97
C GLU A 229 1.98 2.72 14.04
N LEU A 230 1.04 3.03 13.15
CA LEU A 230 1.10 4.22 12.28
C LEU A 230 0.60 5.48 12.99
N ASP A 231 -0.52 5.37 13.72
CA ASP A 231 -1.26 6.50 14.30
C ASP A 231 -1.02 6.64 15.82
N GLN A 232 0.26 6.60 16.20
CA GLN A 232 0.66 6.61 17.60
C GLN A 232 0.27 7.91 18.32
N SER A 233 -0.43 7.78 19.46
CA SER A 233 -1.00 8.92 20.20
C SER A 233 -0.03 9.64 21.14
N THR A 234 1.07 8.99 21.55
CA THR A 234 2.07 9.53 22.47
C THR A 234 3.44 8.94 22.20
N THR A 235 4.51 9.74 22.23
CA THR A 235 5.90 9.26 22.17
C THR A 235 6.61 9.34 23.54
N GLY A 236 5.91 9.78 24.58
CA GLY A 236 6.41 9.94 25.94
C GLY A 236 6.08 8.74 26.84
N PHE A 237 6.70 8.71 28.02
CA PHE A 237 6.56 7.60 28.99
C PHE A 237 5.46 7.83 30.04
N PRO A 238 4.74 6.78 30.49
CA PRO A 238 4.79 5.40 29.98
C PRO A 238 4.29 5.33 28.54
N LEU A 239 5.01 4.59 27.71
CA LEU A 239 4.70 4.45 26.29
C LEU A 239 3.81 3.23 26.12
N GLY A 240 2.71 3.36 25.39
CA GLY A 240 1.85 2.26 25.03
C GLY A 240 0.84 2.67 23.98
N GLY A 241 0.32 1.69 23.26
CA GLY A 241 -0.55 1.93 22.12
C GLY A 241 -1.24 0.66 21.61
N THR A 242 -1.89 0.80 20.47
CA THR A 242 -2.54 -0.31 19.77
C THR A 242 -1.52 -0.94 18.83
N LEU A 243 -1.40 -2.26 18.85
CA LEU A 243 -0.52 -3.00 17.97
C LEU A 243 -1.24 -3.29 16.65
N GLU A 244 -0.66 -2.83 15.55
CA GLU A 244 -1.07 -3.17 14.19
C GLU A 244 -0.18 -4.31 13.68
N LEU A 245 -0.74 -5.52 13.57
CA LEU A 245 -0.06 -6.68 12.99
C LEU A 245 -0.25 -6.71 11.47
N SER A 246 0.78 -7.18 10.76
CA SER A 246 0.71 -7.41 9.33
C SER A 246 1.57 -8.62 8.92
N THR A 247 1.09 -9.37 7.93
CA THR A 247 1.79 -10.50 7.28
C THR A 247 2.34 -10.15 5.89
N ASP A 248 1.92 -9.01 5.33
CA ASP A 248 2.14 -8.61 3.93
C ASP A 248 2.43 -7.11 3.76
N GLY A 249 2.55 -6.37 4.86
CA GLY A 249 2.74 -4.92 4.88
C GLY A 249 3.73 -4.45 5.94
N GLU A 250 3.99 -3.15 5.92
CA GLU A 250 4.83 -2.47 6.91
C GLU A 250 3.94 -1.64 7.86
N PRO A 251 3.55 -2.19 9.03
CA PRO A 251 2.97 -1.37 10.09
C PRO A 251 3.96 -0.25 10.46
N GLY A 252 3.48 0.88 10.96
CA GLY A 252 4.35 2.03 11.28
C GLY A 252 5.40 1.66 12.33
N ASN A 253 6.56 2.33 12.32
CA ASN A 253 7.52 2.20 13.42
C ASN A 253 6.91 2.81 14.69
N ILE A 254 6.97 2.07 15.80
CA ILE A 254 6.66 2.64 17.12
C ILE A 254 7.80 3.56 17.52
N ARG A 255 7.48 4.79 17.94
CA ARG A 255 8.46 5.83 18.27
C ARG A 255 8.39 6.21 19.75
N GLY A 256 9.52 6.26 20.43
CA GLY A 256 9.58 6.65 21.84
C GLY A 256 10.72 7.62 22.12
N TYR A 257 10.69 8.27 23.27
CA TYR A 257 11.84 8.98 23.82
C TYR A 257 12.17 8.45 25.21
N ILE A 258 13.28 7.72 25.33
CA ILE A 258 13.80 7.25 26.63
C ILE A 258 14.17 8.49 27.46
N PRO A 259 13.51 8.76 28.61
CA PRO A 259 13.74 9.99 29.36
C PRO A 259 15.04 9.98 30.16
N GLU A 260 15.56 8.81 30.52
CA GLU A 260 16.76 8.67 31.33
C GLU A 260 17.37 7.26 31.19
N ALA A 261 18.61 7.10 31.61
CA ALA A 261 19.24 5.78 31.68
C ALA A 261 18.49 4.88 32.67
N GLY A 262 18.33 3.60 32.32
CA GLY A 262 17.62 2.66 33.17
C GLY A 262 17.14 1.42 32.41
N SER A 263 16.54 0.51 33.17
CA SER A 263 15.86 -0.67 32.64
C SER A 263 14.40 -0.36 32.32
N TYR A 264 13.97 -0.77 31.13
CA TYR A 264 12.62 -0.59 30.62
C TYR A 264 12.07 -1.92 30.12
N ARG A 265 10.83 -2.22 30.47
CA ARG A 265 10.12 -3.43 30.07
C ARG A 265 9.35 -3.18 28.81
N LEU A 266 9.77 -3.85 27.73
CA LEU A 266 8.95 -4.04 26.55
C LEU A 266 7.96 -5.16 26.82
N ARG A 267 6.70 -4.90 26.51
CA ARG A 267 5.62 -5.89 26.57
C ARG A 267 4.76 -5.78 25.33
N VAL A 268 4.38 -6.93 24.78
CA VAL A 268 3.35 -7.03 23.74
C VAL A 268 2.35 -8.10 24.13
N ASP A 269 1.08 -7.77 23.98
CA ASP A 269 -0.04 -8.68 24.16
C ASP A 269 -0.75 -8.86 22.81
N LEU A 270 -0.53 -10.03 22.23
CA LEU A 270 -1.05 -10.41 20.92
C LEU A 270 -2.53 -10.79 20.98
N THR A 271 -3.09 -10.99 22.17
CA THR A 271 -4.53 -11.26 22.36
C THR A 271 -5.31 -9.96 22.37
N SER A 272 -4.82 -8.96 23.10
CA SER A 272 -5.46 -7.63 23.16
C SER A 272 -4.97 -6.67 22.08
N LEU A 273 -3.97 -7.07 21.28
CA LEU A 273 -3.29 -6.23 20.29
C LEU A 273 -2.82 -4.91 20.90
N THR A 274 -2.09 -5.01 22.01
CA THR A 274 -1.50 -3.85 22.69
C THR A 274 -0.02 -4.04 22.95
N TYR A 275 0.69 -2.94 23.09
CA TYR A 275 2.08 -2.95 23.55
C TYR A 275 2.29 -1.90 24.63
N SER A 276 3.32 -2.11 25.44
CA SER A 276 3.81 -1.11 26.38
C SER A 276 5.32 -1.13 26.50
N LEU A 277 5.86 0.02 26.88
CA LEU A 277 7.25 0.23 27.25
C LEU A 277 7.25 1.07 28.53
N ASP A 278 7.53 0.39 29.64
CA ASP A 278 7.43 0.93 31.00
C ASP A 278 8.77 0.86 31.70
N ARG A 279 9.12 1.87 32.52
CA ARG A 279 10.34 1.78 33.33
C ARG A 279 10.16 0.74 34.44
N THR A 280 11.13 -0.15 34.64
CA THR A 280 11.05 -1.21 35.66
C THR A 280 11.57 -0.79 37.03
N GLU A 281 12.39 0.25 37.09
CA GLU A 281 12.90 0.81 38.35
C GLU A 281 12.09 2.06 38.70
N THR A 282 11.41 2.03 39.85
CA THR A 282 10.82 3.23 40.43
C THR A 282 11.94 4.16 40.89
N LEU A 283 11.88 5.45 40.53
CA LEU A 283 12.75 6.46 41.11
C LEU A 283 12.72 6.36 42.64
N PRO A 284 13.86 6.44 43.34
CA PRO A 284 13.88 6.61 44.80
C PRO A 284 13.19 7.90 45.23
#